data_AF-A0A535IQL0-F1
#
_entry.id   AF-A0A535IQL0-F1
#
_cell.length_a   1.000
_cell.length_b   1.000
_cell.length_c   1.000
_cell.angle_alpha   90.00
_cell.angle_beta   90.00
_cell.angle_gamma   90.00
#
_symmetry.space_group_name_H-M   'P 1'
#
loop_
_entity.id
_entity.type
_entity.pdbx_description
1 polymer ?
#
loop_
_entity_poly.entity_id
_entity_poly.type
_entity_poly.pdbx_seq_one_letter_code
_entity_poly.pdbx_strand_id
1 'polypeptide(L)'
;MGTPDGISVHTFPSLDRDFRDEAQRVVAASWQQIHAAERLIVDVEARLRERYPHAVVRMRDEQAELGTPAIRTIYAFRDGRAA
;
A
#
# COMPACT_ATOMS: atom_id res chain seq x y z
N MET A 1 -4.38 -14.74 -1.93
CA MET A 1 -4.17 -14.11 -0.61
C MET A 1 -4.84 -12.75 -0.65
N GLY A 2 -5.83 -12.50 0.20
CA GLY A 2 -6.51 -11.20 0.28
C GLY A 2 -5.70 -10.21 1.11
N THR A 3 -5.92 -8.91 0.93
CA THR A 3 -5.37 -7.88 1.81
C THR A 3 -5.91 -8.07 3.23
N PRO A 4 -5.11 -7.75 4.26
CA PRO A 4 -5.55 -7.83 5.65
C PRO A 4 -6.78 -6.94 5.92
N ASP A 5 -7.65 -7.37 6.83
CA ASP A 5 -8.86 -6.64 7.24
C ASP A 5 -8.50 -5.20 7.64
N GLY A 6 -9.18 -4.21 7.05
CA GLY A 6 -8.92 -2.78 7.28
C GLY A 6 -7.84 -2.13 6.39
N ILE A 7 -7.30 -2.81 5.37
CA ILE A 7 -6.41 -2.18 4.38
C ILE A 7 -6.91 -2.39 2.94
N SER A 8 -7.04 -1.27 2.22
CA SER A 8 -7.31 -1.24 0.77
C SER A 8 -6.04 -0.83 0.02
N VAL A 9 -5.66 -1.58 -1.02
CA VAL A 9 -4.46 -1.27 -1.83
C VAL A 9 -4.88 -0.92 -3.26
N HIS A 10 -4.53 0.28 -3.70
CA HIS A 10 -4.76 0.78 -5.05
C HIS A 10 -3.42 0.99 -5.74
N THR A 11 -3.27 0.45 -6.95
CA THR A 11 -2.04 0.59 -7.73
C THR A 11 -2.24 1.39 -9.00
N PHE A 12 -1.20 2.13 -9.38
CA PHE A 12 -1.15 2.91 -10.61
C PHE A 12 0.13 2.61 -11.40
N PRO A 13 0.02 2.29 -12.70
CA PRO A 13 -1.22 2.15 -13.47
C PRO A 13 -2.02 0.90 -13.05
N SER A 14 -3.35 1.02 -12.97
CA SER A 14 -4.23 -0.05 -12.44
C SER A 14 -4.36 -1.27 -13.35
N LEU A 15 -3.93 -1.14 -14.60
CA LEU A 15 -3.85 -2.22 -15.60
C LEU A 15 -2.64 -3.14 -15.39
N ASP A 16 -1.63 -2.69 -14.66
CA ASP A 16 -0.41 -3.44 -14.39
C ASP A 16 -0.66 -4.47 -13.28
N ARG A 17 -0.94 -5.71 -13.70
CA ARG A 17 -1.28 -6.81 -12.80
C ARG A 17 -0.08 -7.28 -11.99
N ASP A 18 1.12 -7.29 -12.58
CA ASP A 18 2.35 -7.69 -11.90
C ASP A 18 2.69 -6.72 -10.76
N PHE A 19 2.62 -5.42 -11.03
CA PHE A 19 2.82 -4.41 -10.00
C PHE A 19 1.75 -4.48 -8.91
N ARG A 20 0.48 -4.73 -9.30
CA ARG A 20 -0.61 -4.89 -8.34
C ARG A 20 -0.41 -6.09 -7.42
N ASP A 21 -0.08 -7.26 -7.97
CA ASP A 21 0.14 -8.47 -7.20
C ASP A 21 1.33 -8.30 -6.24
N GLU A 22 2.43 -7.68 -6.73
CA GLU A 22 3.60 -7.38 -5.90
C GLU A 22 3.26 -6.39 -4.78
N ALA A 23 2.59 -5.28 -5.08
CA ALA A 23 2.19 -4.30 -4.08
C ALA A 23 1.28 -4.91 -3.01
N GLN A 24 0.32 -5.76 -3.40
CA GLN A 24 -0.54 -6.47 -2.46
C GLN A 24 0.25 -7.43 -1.55
N ARG A 25 1.21 -8.19 -2.12
CA ARG A 25 2.08 -9.07 -1.34
C ARG A 25 2.96 -8.32 -0.36
N VAL A 26 3.60 -7.25 -0.81
CA VAL A 26 4.47 -6.41 0.02
C VAL A 26 3.68 -5.80 1.16
N VAL A 27 2.53 -5.17 0.88
CA VAL A 27 1.66 -4.60 1.92
C VAL A 27 1.21 -5.64 2.93
N ALA A 28 0.76 -6.82 2.47
CA ALA A 28 0.31 -7.88 3.37
C ALA A 28 1.45 -8.38 4.27
N ALA A 29 2.66 -8.55 3.73
CA ALA A 29 3.83 -8.98 4.49
C ALA A 29 4.26 -7.92 5.51
N SER A 30 4.35 -6.66 5.11
CA SER A 30 4.75 -5.55 5.99
C SER A 30 3.71 -5.30 7.08
N TRP A 31 2.42 -5.46 6.80
CA TRP A 31 1.35 -5.30 7.79
C TRP A 31 1.40 -6.32 8.93
N GLN A 32 1.77 -7.56 8.63
CA GLN A 32 1.91 -8.61 9.66
C GLN A 32 3.04 -8.31 10.65
N GLN A 33 4.00 -7.45 10.27
CA GLN A 33 5.18 -7.12 11.07
C GLN A 33 5.11 -5.70 11.67
N ILE A 34 4.40 -4.78 11.01
CA ILE A 34 4.42 -3.35 11.31
C ILE A 34 2.99 -2.81 11.41
N HIS A 35 2.49 -2.65 12.63
CA HIS A 35 1.18 -2.06 12.90
C HIS A 35 1.19 -0.52 12.93
N ALA A 36 2.37 0.10 13.00
CA ALA A 36 2.55 1.55 12.95
C ALA A 36 2.52 2.05 11.49
N ALA A 37 1.53 2.89 11.17
CA ALA A 37 1.24 3.35 9.81
C ALA A 37 2.44 4.00 9.10
N GLU A 38 3.18 4.87 9.79
CA GLU A 38 4.35 5.57 9.21
C GLU A 38 5.46 4.60 8.82
N ARG A 39 5.75 3.62 9.68
CA ARG A 39 6.77 2.60 9.39
C ARG A 39 6.32 1.64 8.29
N LEU A 40 5.03 1.37 8.19
CA LEU A 40 4.48 0.51 7.14
C LEU A 40 4.74 1.11 5.75
N ILE A 41 4.45 2.40 5.56
CA ILE A 41 4.63 3.06 4.26
C ILE A 41 6.08 3.05 3.83
N VAL A 42 7.00 3.36 4.77
CA VAL A 42 8.43 3.39 4.49
C VAL A 42 8.95 2.01 4.08
N ASP A 43 8.51 0.95 4.78
CA ASP A 43 8.91 -0.43 4.45
C ASP A 43 8.35 -0.87 3.08
N VAL A 44 7.06 -0.61 2.83
CA VAL A 44 6.40 -0.95 1.56
C VAL A 44 7.05 -0.21 0.40
N GLU A 45 7.34 1.08 0.55
CA GLU A 45 8.03 1.86 -0.48
C GLU A 45 9.44 1.34 -0.74
N ALA A 46 10.22 1.05 0.31
CA ALA A 46 11.57 0.54 0.17
C ALA A 46 11.60 -0.78 -0.61
N ARG A 47 10.72 -1.72 -0.28
CA ARG A 47 10.61 -3.02 -0.96
C ARG A 47 10.14 -2.91 -2.40
N LEU A 48 9.16 -2.05 -2.67
CA LEU A 48 8.73 -1.80 -4.05
C LEU A 48 9.85 -1.17 -4.88
N ARG A 49 10.67 -0.30 -4.28
CA ARG A 49 11.81 0.33 -4.97
C ARG A 49 12.93 -0.62 -5.35
N GLU A 50 13.06 -1.78 -4.71
CA GLU A 50 14.03 -2.80 -5.10
C GLU A 50 13.80 -3.29 -6.55
N ARG A 51 12.53 -3.32 -6.98
CA ARG A 51 12.13 -3.78 -8.32
C ARG A 51 11.62 -2.66 -9.23
N TYR A 52 11.06 -1.61 -8.65
CA TYR A 52 10.47 -0.45 -9.32
C TYR A 52 11.11 0.82 -8.77
N PRO A 53 12.28 1.26 -9.28
CA PRO A 53 13.10 2.30 -8.65
C PRO A 53 12.40 3.67 -8.50
N HIS A 54 11.35 3.91 -9.30
CA HIS A 54 10.54 5.13 -9.22
C HIS A 54 9.25 4.96 -8.42
N ALA A 55 9.09 3.84 -7.70
CA ALA A 55 7.87 3.59 -6.94
C ALA A 55 7.70 4.60 -5.80
N VAL A 56 6.46 5.05 -5.62
CA VAL A 56 6.04 5.94 -4.55
C VAL A 56 4.81 5.34 -3.88
N VAL A 57 4.78 5.39 -2.55
CA VAL A 57 3.65 4.89 -1.76
C VAL A 57 3.07 6.01 -0.91
N ARG A 58 1.74 6.13 -0.92
CA ARG A 58 1.01 7.06 -0.08
C ARG A 58 -0.07 6.33 0.68
N MET A 59 -0.34 6.77 1.90
CA MET A 59 -1.48 6.30 2.69
C MET A 59 -2.45 7.44 2.89
N ARG A 60 -3.73 7.13 2.75
CA ARG A 60 -4.82 7.95 3.21
C ARG A 60 -5.49 7.21 4.37
N ASP A 61 -5.36 7.79 5.55
CA ASP A 61 -6.13 7.36 6.71
C ASP A 61 -7.54 7.96 6.52
N GLU A 62 -8.50 7.14 6.10
CA GLU A 62 -9.91 7.54 6.18
C GLU A 62 -10.33 7.37 7.64
N GLN A 63 -10.50 8.52 8.31
CA GLN A 63 -10.87 8.56 9.71
C GLN A 63 -12.17 7.76 9.90
N ALA A 64 -12.13 6.75 10.76
CA ALA A 64 -13.31 5.97 11.11
C ALA A 64 -14.44 6.88 11.59
N GLU A 65 -15.56 6.89 10.87
CA GLU A 65 -16.85 7.33 11.43
C GLU A 65 -17.28 6.30 12.49
N LEU A 66 -17.86 6.78 13.59
CA LEU A 66 -18.31 5.99 14.75
C LEU A 66 -18.97 4.66 14.33
N GLY A 67 -18.28 3.54 14.58
CA GLY A 67 -18.77 2.18 14.32
C GLY A 67 -18.16 1.47 13.10
N THR A 68 -17.31 2.11 12.32
CA THR A 68 -16.63 1.50 11.17
C THR A 68 -15.15 1.31 11.48
N PRO A 69 -14.53 0.14 11.21
CA PRO A 69 -13.07 0.03 11.31
C PRO A 69 -12.42 1.04 10.37
N ALA A 70 -11.41 1.76 10.86
CA ALA A 70 -10.65 2.71 10.04
C ALA A 70 -10.01 1.96 8.88
N ILE A 71 -10.49 2.22 7.65
CA ILE A 71 -9.90 1.62 6.45
C ILE A 71 -8.70 2.48 6.09
N ARG A 72 -7.52 1.87 6.12
CA ARG A 72 -6.29 2.50 5.63
C ARG A 72 -6.18 2.23 4.14
N THR A 73 -6.28 3.28 3.34
CA THR A 73 -6.17 3.17 1.89
C THR A 73 -4.72 3.48 1.48
N ILE A 74 -4.02 2.49 0.92
CA ILE A 74 -2.66 2.60 0.40
C ILE A 74 -2.71 2.76 -1.11
N TYR A 75 -2.11 3.85 -1.61
CA TYR A 75 -1.92 4.12 -3.02
C TYR A 75 -0.45 3.88 -3.38
N ALA A 76 -0.19 2.92 -4.26
CA ALA A 76 1.14 2.64 -4.79
C ALA A 76 1.23 3.08 -6.27
N PHE A 77 2.24 3.86 -6.59
CA PHE A 77 2.52 4.39 -7.92
C PHE A 77 3.82 3.77 -8.42
N ARG A 78 3.80 3.07 -9.55
CA ARG A 78 4.98 2.40 -10.11
C ARG A 78 6.06 3.39 -10.54
N ASP A 79 5.65 4.48 -11.18
CA ASP A 79 6.55 5.44 -11.86
C ASP A 79 6.60 6.82 -11.17
N GLY A 80 6.18 6.90 -9.91
CA GLY A 80 6.23 8.14 -9.12
C GLY A 80 5.25 9.23 -9.53
N ARG A 81 4.36 8.97 -10.49
CA ARG A 81 3.29 9.91 -10.88
C ARG A 81 2.10 9.84 -9.93
N ALA A 82 2.25 10.47 -8.76
CA ALA A 82 1.12 11.09 -8.08
C ALA A 82 0.98 12.51 -8.66
N ALA A 83 0.30 12.63 -9.80
CA ALA A 83 -0.05 13.93 -10.39
C ALA A 83 -1.23 14.55 -9.63
#